data_AF-A0A1V6SE33-F1
#
_entry.id   AF-A0A1V6SE33-F1
#
_cell.length_a   1.000
_cell.length_b   1.000
_cell.length_c   1.000
_cell.angle_alpha   90.00
_cell.angle_beta   90.00
_cell.angle_gamma   90.00
#
_symmetry.space_group_name_H-M   'P 1'
#
loop_
_entity.id
_entity.type
_entity.pdbx_description
1 polymer ?
#
loop_
_entity_poly.entity_id
_entity_poly.type
_entity_poly.pdbx_seq_one_letter_code
_entity_poly.pdbx_strand_id
1 'polypeptide(L)'
;MDVKSLPEFRFCPYSVKYPSDSKELLPADDLITVNNSSSWTYCGPLLTLEPCNLPSSFNTWAEATISGSIKPPLFSFLAYVHDFLTKNKQSHYWLTIRASNGSDEFDTPRWHTDDLFFSPLQPQINHTRRQSFFSPITNLLKTTGTGQATTNQKPSAPISPYKHQPGHHDHHPPSTPPTAQIPSISPTPTNWKLTTTLLGPGTLFIPPAATHLARATQQAAKNDARAADPGHICVSVRCVGCAMAAESVRARLAAELGRHGVMQASVGECVFFRVGEEEGAVHSEPQSHGDRIFVNVVPGHEVDLRALMAKWGMEYPRAWCVGLPLDIGEGEECLRDVGSQI
;
A
#
# COMPACT_ATOMS: atom_id res chain seq x y z
N MET A 1 10.22 -3.49 -22.85
CA MET A 1 9.71 -2.11 -22.95
C MET A 1 10.43 -1.29 -21.89
N ASP A 2 10.91 -0.10 -22.23
CA ASP A 2 11.53 0.81 -21.26
C ASP A 2 10.43 1.62 -20.55
N VAL A 3 10.37 1.51 -19.22
CA VAL A 3 9.41 2.22 -18.36
C VAL A 3 9.46 3.72 -18.56
N LYS A 4 10.64 4.30 -18.83
CA LYS A 4 10.77 5.76 -19.04
C LYS A 4 9.99 6.26 -20.25
N SER A 5 9.72 5.39 -21.21
CA SER A 5 8.93 5.70 -22.41
C SER A 5 7.44 5.42 -22.25
N LEU A 6 7.00 4.84 -21.13
CA LEU A 6 5.61 4.46 -20.92
C LEU A 6 4.76 5.63 -20.39
N PRO A 7 3.50 5.72 -20.84
CA PRO A 7 2.53 6.71 -20.34
C PRO A 7 2.14 6.42 -18.88
N GLU A 8 1.19 7.19 -18.34
CA GLU A 8 0.66 6.98 -16.99
C GLU A 8 0.09 5.58 -16.78
N PHE A 9 -0.59 5.01 -17.78
CA PHE A 9 -0.90 3.58 -17.81
C PHE A 9 -0.98 3.01 -19.23
N ARG A 10 -0.77 1.69 -19.33
CA ARG A 10 -0.79 0.96 -20.60
C ARG A 10 -1.22 -0.49 -20.39
N PHE A 11 -2.09 -0.98 -21.27
CA PHE A 11 -2.37 -2.40 -21.41
C PHE A 11 -1.24 -3.09 -22.18
N CYS A 12 -0.77 -4.19 -21.62
CA CYS A 12 0.30 -4.99 -22.16
C CYS A 12 -0.19 -6.44 -22.27
N PRO A 13 -0.30 -6.99 -23.49
CA PRO A 13 -0.62 -8.39 -23.66
C PRO A 13 0.54 -9.26 -23.19
N TYR A 14 0.23 -10.39 -22.59
CA TYR A 14 1.18 -11.46 -22.29
C TYR A 14 0.63 -12.80 -22.78
N SER A 15 1.53 -13.69 -23.19
CA SER A 15 1.13 -15.00 -23.69
C SER A 15 0.62 -15.86 -22.52
N VAL A 16 -0.68 -16.13 -22.49
CA VAL A 16 -1.26 -17.12 -21.59
C VAL A 16 -0.95 -18.51 -22.14
N LYS A 17 -0.05 -19.23 -21.47
CA LYS A 17 0.17 -20.64 -21.76
C LYS A 17 -0.89 -21.43 -20.99
N TYR A 18 -2.01 -21.73 -21.63
CA TYR A 18 -2.87 -22.79 -21.15
C TYR A 18 -2.14 -24.12 -21.36
N PRO A 19 -2.23 -25.07 -20.41
CA PRO A 19 -1.89 -26.44 -20.73
C PRO A 19 -2.89 -26.89 -21.81
N SER A 20 -2.39 -27.01 -23.03
CA SER A 20 -3.01 -27.56 -24.25
C SER A 20 -3.67 -26.59 -25.25
N ASP A 21 -3.10 -26.58 -26.45
CA ASP A 21 -3.69 -26.15 -27.73
C ASP A 21 -4.84 -27.07 -28.20
N SER A 22 -5.45 -27.87 -27.31
CA SER A 22 -6.60 -28.71 -27.65
C SER A 22 -7.88 -27.99 -27.27
N LYS A 23 -8.63 -27.64 -28.32
CA LYS A 23 -10.02 -27.18 -28.31
C LYS A 23 -10.98 -28.31 -27.87
N GLU A 24 -10.64 -29.03 -26.81
CA GLU A 24 -11.44 -30.10 -26.22
C GLU A 24 -11.89 -29.63 -24.84
N LEU A 25 -13.19 -29.77 -24.57
CA LEU A 25 -13.86 -29.34 -23.35
C LEU A 25 -13.01 -29.73 -22.12
N LEU A 26 -12.43 -28.74 -21.45
CA LEU A 26 -11.75 -28.94 -20.18
C LEU A 26 -12.69 -29.75 -19.27
N PRO A 27 -12.21 -30.84 -18.63
CA PRO A 27 -12.97 -31.53 -17.60
C PRO A 27 -13.47 -30.50 -16.58
N ALA A 28 -14.69 -30.66 -16.08
CA ALA A 28 -15.30 -29.75 -15.11
C ALA A 28 -14.43 -29.52 -13.85
N ASP A 29 -13.46 -30.42 -13.59
CA ASP A 29 -12.51 -30.39 -12.48
C ASP A 29 -11.36 -29.37 -12.62
N ASP A 30 -11.16 -28.75 -13.80
CA ASP A 30 -10.09 -27.74 -14.02
C ASP A 30 -10.57 -26.28 -13.87
N LEU A 31 -11.84 -26.05 -13.53
CA LEU A 31 -12.36 -24.70 -13.36
C LEU A 31 -11.84 -24.09 -12.05
N ILE A 32 -11.07 -23.01 -12.17
CA ILE A 32 -10.58 -22.25 -11.02
C ILE A 32 -11.78 -21.57 -10.33
N THR A 33 -11.98 -21.87 -9.05
CA THR A 33 -12.98 -21.22 -8.18
C THR A 33 -12.36 -20.82 -6.85
N VAL A 34 -12.95 -19.84 -6.17
CA VAL A 34 -12.46 -19.31 -4.89
C VAL A 34 -13.30 -19.88 -3.76
N ASN A 35 -12.67 -20.65 -2.88
CA ASN A 35 -13.31 -21.23 -1.71
C ASN A 35 -13.41 -20.22 -0.57
N ASN A 36 -12.38 -19.38 -0.41
CA ASN A 36 -12.29 -18.40 0.67
C ASN A 36 -11.71 -17.08 0.17
N SER A 37 -12.21 -15.96 0.69
CA SER A 37 -11.62 -14.65 0.41
C SER A 37 -10.35 -14.46 1.24
N SER A 38 -9.19 -14.48 0.59
CA SER A 38 -7.90 -14.42 1.26
C SER A 38 -6.82 -13.86 0.32
N SER A 39 -5.62 -13.64 0.84
CA SER A 39 -4.50 -13.17 0.03
C SER A 39 -3.18 -13.82 0.42
N TRP A 40 -2.31 -13.95 -0.57
CA TRP A 40 -0.91 -14.31 -0.39
C TRP A 40 -0.02 -13.21 -0.93
N THR A 41 1.06 -12.92 -0.20
CA THR A 41 2.01 -11.88 -0.55
C THR A 41 3.43 -12.38 -0.40
N TYR A 42 4.29 -11.93 -1.32
CA TYR A 42 5.72 -12.17 -1.32
C TYR A 42 6.47 -10.86 -1.53
N CYS A 43 7.46 -10.58 -0.70
CA CYS A 43 8.38 -9.45 -0.86
C CYS A 43 9.82 -9.98 -0.87
N GLY A 44 10.51 -9.86 -2.00
CA GLY A 44 11.82 -10.50 -2.19
C GLY A 44 12.38 -10.41 -3.61
N PRO A 45 13.47 -11.14 -3.91
CA PRO A 45 13.97 -11.35 -5.27
C PRO A 45 12.91 -11.98 -6.21
N LEU A 46 13.09 -11.89 -7.52
CA LEU A 46 12.20 -12.59 -8.47
C LEU A 46 12.13 -14.09 -8.16
N LEU A 47 10.91 -14.62 -8.06
CA LEU A 47 10.70 -16.04 -7.79
C LEU A 47 11.24 -16.91 -8.94
N THR A 48 11.72 -18.10 -8.61
CA THR A 48 12.03 -19.11 -9.64
C THR A 48 10.70 -19.67 -10.18
N LEU A 49 10.54 -19.69 -11.51
CA LEU A 49 9.32 -20.15 -12.18
C LEU A 49 9.25 -21.68 -12.32
N GLU A 50 9.48 -22.37 -11.20
CA GLU A 50 9.34 -23.81 -11.07
C GLU A 50 8.35 -24.13 -9.95
N PRO A 51 7.36 -25.02 -10.16
CA PRO A 51 6.30 -25.24 -9.18
C PRO A 51 6.78 -25.68 -7.78
N CYS A 52 7.91 -26.40 -7.72
CA CYS A 52 8.52 -26.87 -6.49
C CYS A 52 9.28 -25.79 -5.71
N ASN A 53 9.57 -24.64 -6.34
CA ASN A 53 10.39 -23.57 -5.76
C ASN A 53 9.56 -22.38 -5.26
N LEU A 54 8.22 -22.46 -5.35
CA LEU A 54 7.36 -21.46 -4.72
C LEU A 54 7.42 -21.60 -3.19
N PRO A 55 7.35 -20.50 -2.43
CA PRO A 55 7.32 -20.56 -0.97
C PRO A 55 6.22 -21.51 -0.48
N SER A 56 6.49 -22.30 0.57
CA SER A 56 5.52 -23.25 1.12
C SER A 56 4.18 -22.59 1.47
N SER A 57 4.24 -21.36 1.99
CA SER A 57 3.06 -20.54 2.30
C SER A 57 2.17 -20.24 1.08
N PHE A 58 2.71 -20.24 -0.15
CA PHE A 58 1.90 -20.16 -1.37
C PHE A 58 1.07 -21.42 -1.56
N ASN A 59 1.67 -22.60 -1.40
CA ASN A 59 0.96 -23.86 -1.59
C ASN A 59 -0.12 -24.03 -0.51
N THR A 60 0.21 -23.73 0.75
CA THR A 60 -0.77 -23.72 1.85
C THR A 60 -1.91 -22.76 1.57
N TRP A 61 -1.61 -21.54 1.10
CA TRP A 61 -2.64 -20.57 0.76
C TRP A 61 -3.51 -21.04 -0.42
N ALA A 62 -2.90 -21.53 -1.50
CA ALA A 62 -3.60 -21.96 -2.70
C ALA A 62 -4.56 -23.12 -2.39
N GLU A 63 -4.10 -24.13 -1.64
CA GLU A 63 -4.92 -25.28 -1.22
C GLU A 63 -6.12 -24.86 -0.36
N ALA A 64 -5.94 -23.94 0.58
CA ALA A 64 -7.01 -23.46 1.44
C ALA A 64 -7.99 -22.48 0.75
N THR A 65 -7.58 -21.86 -0.36
CA THR A 65 -8.27 -20.70 -0.94
C THR A 65 -8.94 -21.01 -2.27
N ILE A 66 -8.39 -21.94 -3.06
CA ILE A 66 -8.71 -22.08 -4.48
C ILE A 66 -8.94 -23.56 -4.80
N SER A 67 -10.03 -23.85 -5.53
CA SER A 67 -10.19 -25.13 -6.22
C SER A 67 -9.68 -25.01 -7.65
N GLY A 68 -9.04 -26.06 -8.17
CA GLY A 68 -8.31 -26.01 -9.44
C GLY A 68 -6.89 -25.45 -9.30
N SER A 69 -6.22 -25.15 -10.42
CA SER A 69 -4.81 -24.71 -10.42
C SER A 69 -4.61 -23.33 -11.05
N ILE A 70 -4.20 -22.35 -10.24
CA ILE A 70 -3.78 -21.04 -10.73
C ILE A 70 -2.33 -21.00 -11.23
N LYS A 71 -1.54 -22.08 -11.05
CA LYS A 71 -0.11 -22.07 -11.37
C LYS A 71 0.16 -21.76 -12.86
N PRO A 72 -0.52 -22.39 -13.84
CA PRO A 72 -0.28 -22.08 -15.26
C PRO A 72 -0.54 -20.61 -15.65
N PRO A 73 -1.70 -20.00 -15.34
CA PRO A 73 -1.93 -18.59 -15.67
C PRO A 73 -1.04 -17.65 -14.85
N LEU A 74 -0.76 -17.96 -13.57
CA LEU A 74 0.17 -17.18 -12.76
C LEU A 74 1.59 -17.20 -13.33
N PHE A 75 2.09 -18.36 -13.75
CA PHE A 75 3.46 -18.50 -14.29
C PHE A 75 3.59 -17.82 -15.65
N SER A 76 2.53 -17.84 -16.46
CA SER A 76 2.47 -17.08 -17.71
C SER A 76 2.63 -15.57 -17.45
N PHE A 77 1.89 -15.05 -16.47
CA PHE A 77 2.00 -13.65 -16.06
C PHE A 77 3.38 -13.34 -15.45
N LEU A 78 3.89 -14.17 -14.53
CA LEU A 78 5.17 -13.94 -13.89
C LEU A 78 6.35 -14.03 -14.87
N ALA A 79 6.27 -14.89 -15.89
CA ALA A 79 7.28 -14.91 -16.96
C ALA A 79 7.34 -13.56 -17.70
N TYR A 80 6.19 -12.99 -18.03
CA TYR A 80 6.11 -11.64 -18.61
C TYR A 80 6.67 -10.59 -17.64
N VAL A 81 6.27 -10.63 -16.37
CA VAL A 81 6.74 -9.70 -15.35
C VAL A 81 8.26 -9.78 -15.22
N HIS A 82 8.84 -10.97 -15.13
CA HIS A 82 10.29 -11.13 -14.97
C HIS A 82 11.07 -10.55 -16.15
N ASP A 83 10.60 -10.78 -17.39
CA ASP A 83 11.20 -10.16 -18.57
C ASP A 83 11.08 -8.63 -18.54
N PHE A 84 9.89 -8.12 -18.17
CA PHE A 84 9.65 -6.69 -18.05
C PHE A 84 10.54 -6.03 -16.98
N LEU A 85 10.62 -6.63 -15.79
CA LEU A 85 11.42 -6.15 -14.66
C LEU A 85 12.92 -6.18 -14.99
N THR A 86 13.40 -7.29 -15.55
CA THR A 86 14.82 -7.45 -15.93
C THR A 86 15.25 -6.39 -16.96
N LYS A 87 14.42 -6.13 -17.98
CA LYS A 87 14.66 -5.07 -18.97
C LYS A 87 14.72 -3.67 -18.35
N ASN A 88 14.08 -3.47 -17.20
CA ASN A 88 14.07 -2.22 -16.44
C ASN A 88 14.99 -2.25 -15.21
N LYS A 89 15.97 -3.17 -15.20
CA LYS A 89 16.99 -3.30 -14.14
C LYS A 89 16.39 -3.50 -12.74
N GLN A 90 15.27 -4.20 -12.66
CA GLN A 90 14.61 -4.60 -11.42
C GLN A 90 14.74 -6.11 -11.25
N SER A 91 15.19 -6.54 -10.06
CA SER A 91 15.34 -7.95 -9.69
C SER A 91 14.58 -8.31 -8.41
N HIS A 92 13.82 -7.37 -7.85
CA HIS A 92 13.04 -7.55 -6.63
C HIS A 92 11.66 -6.93 -6.79
N TYR A 93 10.70 -7.47 -6.06
CA TYR A 93 9.31 -7.04 -6.11
C TYR A 93 8.55 -7.38 -4.83
N TRP A 94 7.41 -6.70 -4.69
CA TRP A 94 6.31 -7.04 -3.81
C TRP A 94 5.17 -7.58 -4.67
N LEU A 95 4.95 -8.89 -4.64
CA LEU A 95 3.91 -9.61 -5.35
C LEU A 95 2.76 -9.90 -4.38
N THR A 96 1.53 -9.52 -4.75
CA THR A 96 0.32 -9.86 -3.99
C THR A 96 -0.68 -10.55 -4.91
N ILE A 97 -1.24 -11.66 -4.44
CA ILE A 97 -2.36 -12.37 -5.05
C ILE A 97 -3.53 -12.28 -4.08
N ARG A 98 -4.66 -11.76 -4.55
CA ARG A 98 -5.90 -11.65 -3.77
C ARG A 98 -6.98 -12.47 -4.45
N ALA A 99 -7.49 -13.46 -3.73
CA ALA A 99 -8.69 -14.20 -4.10
C ALA A 99 -9.88 -13.64 -3.32
N SER A 100 -11.00 -13.43 -3.99
CA SER A 100 -12.20 -12.88 -3.37
C SER A 100 -13.43 -13.57 -3.94
N ASN A 101 -14.36 -13.91 -3.06
CA ASN A 101 -15.69 -14.35 -3.42
C ASN A 101 -16.50 -13.16 -3.94
N GLY A 102 -17.62 -13.47 -4.58
CA GLY A 102 -18.59 -12.46 -4.99
C GLY A 102 -19.07 -11.60 -3.82
N SER A 103 -19.10 -10.28 -4.00
CA SER A 103 -19.66 -9.34 -3.04
C SER A 103 -20.33 -8.14 -3.72
N ASP A 104 -21.12 -7.40 -2.95
CA ASP A 104 -21.70 -6.10 -3.30
C ASP A 104 -20.82 -4.92 -2.86
N GLU A 105 -19.69 -5.21 -2.19
CA GLU A 105 -18.79 -4.21 -1.62
C GLU A 105 -18.30 -3.20 -2.67
N PHE A 106 -18.18 -3.64 -3.92
CA PHE A 106 -17.66 -2.86 -5.05
C PHE A 106 -18.74 -2.38 -6.03
N ASP A 107 -20.02 -2.47 -5.65
CA ASP A 107 -21.13 -1.97 -6.48
C ASP A 107 -21.02 -0.46 -6.73
N THR A 108 -20.55 0.26 -5.71
CA THR A 108 -20.10 1.64 -5.83
C THR A 108 -18.59 1.67 -6.09
N PRO A 109 -18.10 2.18 -7.23
CA PRO A 109 -16.67 2.18 -7.52
C PRO A 109 -15.89 3.00 -6.49
N ARG A 110 -14.69 2.52 -6.16
CA ARG A 110 -13.74 3.14 -5.23
C ARG A 110 -12.62 3.78 -6.02
N TRP A 111 -12.95 4.84 -6.77
CA TRP A 111 -11.96 5.56 -7.56
C TRP A 111 -10.86 6.13 -6.67
N HIS A 112 -9.62 5.69 -6.93
CA HIS A 112 -8.46 6.15 -6.20
C HIS A 112 -7.20 6.16 -7.07
N THR A 113 -6.16 6.77 -6.53
CA THR A 113 -4.77 6.65 -6.97
C THR A 113 -4.03 5.99 -5.83
N ASP A 114 -3.10 5.10 -6.16
CA ASP A 114 -2.16 4.59 -5.17
C ASP A 114 -1.21 5.71 -4.72
N ASP A 115 -0.80 5.67 -3.46
CA ASP A 115 0.28 6.52 -2.97
C ASP A 115 1.63 6.07 -3.53
N LEU A 116 2.64 6.95 -3.42
CA LEU A 116 4.03 6.56 -3.70
C LEU A 116 4.48 5.50 -2.69
N PHE A 117 5.04 4.39 -3.17
CA PHE A 117 5.67 3.39 -2.31
C PHE A 117 6.98 3.93 -1.73
N PHE A 118 7.73 4.64 -2.57
CA PHE A 118 9.05 5.14 -2.25
C PHE A 118 9.08 6.64 -2.55
N SER A 119 9.11 7.48 -1.51
CA SER A 119 9.25 8.92 -1.68
C SER A 119 10.64 9.22 -2.23
N PRO A 120 10.80 10.09 -3.24
CA PRO A 120 12.12 10.60 -3.57
C PRO A 120 12.80 11.16 -2.32
N LEU A 121 14.10 10.96 -2.17
CA LEU A 121 14.86 11.67 -1.15
C LEU A 121 14.61 13.17 -1.37
N GLN A 122 13.94 13.85 -0.44
CA GLN A 122 13.85 15.29 -0.51
C GLN A 122 15.29 15.82 -0.54
N PRO A 123 15.64 16.75 -1.46
CA PRO A 123 16.89 17.47 -1.34
C PRO A 123 16.94 18.01 0.08
N GLN A 124 18.06 17.79 0.78
CA GLN A 124 18.35 18.53 2.01
C GLN A 124 18.09 19.99 1.68
N ILE A 125 16.97 20.53 2.14
CA ILE A 125 16.73 21.95 2.09
C ILE A 125 17.80 22.47 3.04
N ASN A 126 18.92 22.93 2.47
CA ASN A 126 19.79 23.86 3.16
C ASN A 126 18.83 24.92 3.67
N HIS A 127 18.58 24.93 4.97
CA HIS A 127 17.86 26.01 5.61
C HIS A 127 18.73 27.25 5.43
N THR A 128 18.59 27.91 4.27
CA THR A 128 18.98 29.30 4.11
C THR A 128 18.03 30.03 5.03
N ARG A 129 18.50 30.19 6.27
CA ARG A 129 17.98 30.96 7.38
C ARG A 129 17.22 32.19 6.87
N ARG A 130 15.93 32.05 6.61
CA ARG A 130 15.03 33.20 6.55
C ARG A 130 14.93 33.65 7.99
N GLN A 131 15.62 34.75 8.30
CA GLN A 131 15.60 35.41 9.59
C GLN A 131 14.14 35.69 9.97
N SER A 132 13.54 34.82 10.79
CA SER A 132 12.60 35.28 11.80
C SER A 132 13.44 35.98 12.86
N PHE A 133 13.04 37.20 13.19
CA PHE A 133 13.58 38.00 14.27
C PHE A 133 13.78 37.15 15.53
N PHE A 134 15.04 36.84 15.84
CA PHE A 134 15.71 36.98 17.14
C PHE A 134 17.17 36.56 16.93
N SER A 135 18.06 37.54 17.10
CA SER A 135 19.52 37.37 16.94
C SER A 135 20.13 36.61 18.13
N PRO A 136 21.34 36.04 17.93
CA PRO A 136 21.91 34.99 18.77
C PRO A 136 22.81 35.56 19.88
N ILE A 137 22.89 34.87 21.01
CA ILE A 137 24.04 34.98 21.91
C ILE A 137 24.76 33.63 21.88
N THR A 138 25.96 33.62 21.31
CA THR A 138 26.92 32.51 21.43
C THR A 138 27.89 32.77 22.58
N ASN A 139 28.06 31.73 23.38
CA ASN A 139 29.25 31.27 24.11
C ASN A 139 29.93 32.21 25.13
N LEU A 140 30.11 31.72 26.38
CA LEU A 140 31.46 31.64 26.98
C LEU A 140 31.50 30.78 28.26
N LEU A 141 32.32 29.72 28.19
CA LEU A 141 33.31 29.21 29.16
C LEU A 141 33.05 29.20 30.68
N LYS A 142 33.44 28.02 31.26
CA LYS A 142 34.23 27.83 32.51
C LYS A 142 33.54 28.17 33.83
N THR A 143 33.81 27.56 34.99
CA THR A 143 34.50 26.37 35.54
C THR A 143 34.27 26.52 37.05
N THR A 144 34.31 25.41 37.82
CA THR A 144 34.59 25.36 39.28
C THR A 144 33.61 26.09 40.20
N GLY A 145 33.16 25.58 41.34
CA GLY A 145 33.48 24.39 42.12
C GLY A 145 32.75 24.53 43.45
N THR A 146 32.51 23.39 44.12
CA THR A 146 32.46 23.19 45.58
C THR A 146 31.74 24.22 46.48
N GLY A 147 30.75 23.73 47.25
CA GLY A 147 30.46 24.27 48.59
C GLY A 147 29.09 23.91 49.17
N GLN A 148 29.08 22.87 50.02
CA GLN A 148 28.32 22.66 51.27
C GLN A 148 27.11 23.58 51.59
N ALA A 149 25.90 23.03 51.78
CA ALA A 149 25.32 22.45 53.01
C ALA A 149 24.92 23.50 54.09
N THR A 150 23.60 23.58 54.42
CA THR A 150 23.01 23.40 55.78
C THR A 150 21.53 23.86 55.87
N THR A 151 20.67 22.94 56.38
CA THR A 151 19.57 23.08 57.39
C THR A 151 18.82 24.43 57.56
N ASN A 152 17.49 24.53 57.80
CA ASN A 152 16.60 23.78 58.71
C ASN A 152 15.13 24.31 58.66
N GLN A 153 14.17 23.47 59.11
CA GLN A 153 12.88 23.78 59.80
C GLN A 153 11.58 24.22 59.06
N LYS A 154 10.68 23.23 58.82
CA LYS A 154 9.31 22.95 59.40
C LYS A 154 8.35 24.11 59.86
N PRO A 155 7.03 23.85 60.09
CA PRO A 155 5.87 23.91 59.18
C PRO A 155 4.75 24.89 59.67
N SER A 156 3.73 25.21 58.86
CA SER A 156 2.33 25.53 59.28
C SER A 156 1.41 25.80 58.08
N ALA A 157 0.25 25.12 58.04
CA ALA A 157 -0.92 25.43 57.18
C ALA A 157 -1.79 26.53 57.86
N PRO A 158 -2.97 26.99 57.34
CA PRO A 158 -3.70 26.65 56.11
C PRO A 158 -4.27 27.85 55.29
N ILE A 159 -4.58 27.55 54.02
CA ILE A 159 -5.69 27.99 53.15
C ILE A 159 -6.20 29.46 53.27
N SER A 160 -5.98 30.23 52.20
CA SER A 160 -6.78 31.41 51.83
C SER A 160 -6.85 31.50 50.28
N PRO A 161 -7.98 31.95 49.68
CA PRO A 161 -8.27 31.72 48.27
C PRO A 161 -7.75 32.88 47.40
N TYR A 162 -6.87 32.61 46.45
CA TYR A 162 -6.48 33.60 45.45
C TYR A 162 -6.30 33.00 44.05
N LYS A 163 -7.11 33.55 43.14
CA LYS A 163 -6.86 33.90 41.73
C LYS A 163 -6.24 32.83 40.82
N HIS A 164 -7.09 32.34 39.91
CA HIS A 164 -6.70 31.81 38.61
C HIS A 164 -5.70 32.74 37.90
N GLN A 165 -4.53 32.20 37.56
CA GLN A 165 -3.74 32.61 36.38
C GLN A 165 -3.63 31.41 35.42
N PRO A 166 -3.57 31.63 34.10
CA PRO A 166 -3.63 30.57 33.10
C PRO A 166 -2.28 29.85 33.00
N GLY A 167 -2.35 28.53 32.85
CA GLY A 167 -1.18 27.66 32.67
C GLY A 167 -0.39 28.02 31.42
N HIS A 168 0.93 28.04 31.56
CA HIS A 168 1.85 27.98 30.43
C HIS A 168 1.66 26.64 29.71
N HIS A 169 1.19 26.70 28.48
CA HIS A 169 1.12 25.57 27.58
C HIS A 169 2.54 25.20 27.12
N ASP A 170 2.95 23.98 27.42
CA ASP A 170 4.07 23.33 26.75
C ASP A 170 3.72 23.19 25.26
N HIS A 171 4.43 23.95 24.42
CA HIS A 171 4.36 23.82 22.98
C HIS A 171 5.10 22.55 22.55
N HIS A 172 4.37 21.43 22.45
CA HIS A 172 4.80 20.33 21.62
C HIS A 172 4.82 20.77 20.15
N PRO A 173 5.89 20.48 19.39
CA PRO A 173 5.88 20.70 17.94
C PRO A 173 4.78 19.82 17.32
N PRO A 174 4.09 20.29 16.27
CA PRO A 174 3.05 19.53 15.61
C PRO A 174 3.63 18.23 15.06
N SER A 175 3.14 17.10 15.55
CA SER A 175 3.46 15.79 15.01
C SER A 175 2.88 15.69 13.60
N THR A 176 3.74 15.66 12.59
CA THR A 176 3.36 15.22 11.24
C THR A 176 2.74 13.83 11.34
N PRO A 177 1.57 13.58 10.70
CA PRO A 177 0.99 12.25 10.68
C PRO A 177 1.98 11.24 10.09
N PRO A 178 1.99 9.98 10.54
CA PRO A 178 2.88 8.96 10.01
C PRO A 178 2.57 8.73 8.52
N THR A 179 3.41 9.26 7.65
CA THR A 179 3.29 9.02 6.20
C THR A 179 3.63 7.55 5.93
N ALA A 180 2.77 6.84 5.19
CA ALA A 180 2.98 5.42 4.83
C ALA A 180 4.21 5.20 3.92
N GLN A 181 4.68 6.26 3.26
CA GLN A 181 5.82 6.25 2.34
C GLN A 181 7.16 6.07 3.06
N ILE A 182 8.18 5.63 2.32
CA ILE A 182 9.55 5.50 2.80
C ILE A 182 10.48 6.28 1.89
N PRO A 183 11.44 7.04 2.44
CA PRO A 183 12.48 7.67 1.64
C PRO A 183 13.25 6.62 0.82
N SER A 184 13.13 6.73 -0.50
CA SER A 184 13.92 5.98 -1.48
C SER A 184 15.34 6.49 -1.45
N ILE A 185 16.31 5.60 -1.24
CA ILE A 185 17.71 5.96 -1.49
C ILE A 185 18.09 5.89 -2.97
N SER A 186 17.21 5.32 -3.80
CA SER A 186 17.35 5.38 -5.24
C SER A 186 16.98 6.76 -5.78
N PRO A 187 17.81 7.37 -6.66
CA PRO A 187 17.50 8.65 -7.31
C PRO A 187 16.31 8.55 -8.27
N THR A 188 15.92 7.34 -8.66
CA THR A 188 14.75 7.06 -9.49
C THR A 188 13.95 5.92 -8.85
N PRO A 189 13.12 6.22 -7.82
CA PRO A 189 12.22 5.22 -7.27
C PRO A 189 11.32 4.68 -8.39
N THR A 190 10.98 3.38 -8.33
CA THR A 190 10.15 2.73 -9.35
C THR A 190 8.78 3.40 -9.42
N ASN A 191 8.00 3.45 -8.35
CA ASN A 191 6.70 4.14 -8.30
C ASN A 191 5.78 3.86 -9.50
N TRP A 192 5.73 2.59 -9.91
CA TRP A 192 4.77 2.03 -10.87
C TRP A 192 4.42 0.61 -10.46
N LYS A 193 3.34 0.07 -11.04
CA LYS A 193 2.81 -1.27 -10.78
C LYS A 193 2.55 -2.02 -12.08
N LEU A 194 2.53 -3.34 -11.96
CA LEU A 194 1.95 -4.25 -12.95
C LEU A 194 0.82 -5.02 -12.30
N THR A 195 -0.35 -5.06 -12.93
CA THR A 195 -1.50 -5.82 -12.41
C THR A 195 -2.16 -6.66 -13.49
N THR A 196 -2.73 -7.80 -13.11
CA THR A 196 -3.58 -8.61 -13.98
C THR A 196 -4.69 -9.25 -13.15
N THR A 197 -5.63 -9.90 -13.82
CA THR A 197 -6.69 -10.68 -13.19
C THR A 197 -6.73 -12.05 -13.84
N LEU A 198 -6.50 -13.10 -13.05
CA LEU A 198 -6.45 -14.49 -13.53
C LEU A 198 -7.84 -15.12 -13.60
N LEU A 199 -8.77 -14.64 -12.76
CA LEU A 199 -10.17 -15.04 -12.72
C LEU A 199 -11.03 -13.81 -12.39
N GLY A 200 -12.16 -13.67 -13.07
CA GLY A 200 -13.09 -12.56 -12.84
C GLY A 200 -12.73 -11.25 -13.56
N PRO A 201 -13.43 -10.15 -13.25
CA PRO A 201 -13.28 -8.88 -13.95
C PRO A 201 -11.96 -8.14 -13.61
N GLY A 202 -11.36 -7.49 -14.60
CA GLY A 202 -10.13 -6.70 -14.44
C GLY A 202 -10.32 -5.40 -13.63
N THR A 203 -9.23 -4.77 -13.20
CA THR A 203 -9.29 -3.44 -12.58
C THR A 203 -9.81 -2.40 -13.59
N LEU A 204 -10.69 -1.50 -13.14
CA LEU A 204 -11.21 -0.39 -13.94
C LEU A 204 -10.24 0.79 -13.88
N PHE A 205 -9.96 1.41 -15.02
CA PHE A 205 -9.12 2.60 -15.14
C PHE A 205 -9.87 3.73 -15.83
N ILE A 206 -9.67 4.95 -15.36
CA ILE A 206 -10.10 6.15 -16.11
C ILE A 206 -9.20 6.30 -17.35
N PRO A 207 -9.75 6.54 -18.56
CA PRO A 207 -8.96 6.69 -19.77
C PRO A 207 -7.91 7.81 -19.69
N PRO A 208 -6.76 7.71 -20.39
CA PRO A 208 -5.68 8.70 -20.30
C PRO A 208 -6.12 10.14 -20.61
N ALA A 209 -7.09 10.29 -21.52
CA ALA A 209 -7.65 11.58 -21.90
C ALA A 209 -8.38 12.30 -20.74
N ALA A 210 -8.85 11.56 -19.74
CA ALA A 210 -9.60 12.07 -18.60
C ALA A 210 -8.85 11.96 -17.27
N THR A 211 -7.71 11.26 -17.20
CA THR A 211 -7.00 10.99 -15.93
C THR A 211 -6.62 12.26 -15.18
N HIS A 212 -6.11 13.29 -15.85
CA HIS A 212 -5.76 14.56 -15.18
C HIS A 212 -6.98 15.23 -14.52
N LEU A 213 -8.14 15.21 -15.19
CA LEU A 213 -9.38 15.76 -14.62
C LEU A 213 -9.82 14.91 -13.43
N ALA A 214 -9.73 13.58 -13.57
CA ALA A 214 -10.10 12.67 -12.50
C ALA A 214 -9.24 12.85 -11.24
N ARG A 215 -7.92 13.10 -11.39
CA ARG A 215 -7.04 13.45 -10.28
C ARG A 215 -7.41 14.79 -9.64
N ALA A 216 -7.70 15.80 -10.44
CA ALA A 216 -8.15 17.10 -9.93
C ALA A 216 -9.45 16.98 -9.13
N THR A 217 -10.43 16.22 -9.64
CA THR A 217 -11.67 15.87 -8.94
C THR A 217 -11.41 15.12 -7.64
N GLN A 218 -10.54 14.12 -7.65
CA GLN A 218 -10.15 13.37 -6.45
C GLN A 218 -9.53 14.28 -5.38
N GLN A 219 -8.62 15.16 -5.77
CA GLN A 219 -7.98 16.10 -4.86
C GLN A 219 -8.97 17.11 -4.29
N ALA A 220 -9.86 17.66 -5.13
CA ALA A 220 -10.92 18.56 -4.71
C ALA A 220 -11.85 17.88 -3.68
N ALA A 221 -12.30 16.65 -3.96
CA ALA A 221 -13.15 15.90 -3.04
C ALA A 221 -12.47 15.63 -1.69
N LYS A 222 -11.20 15.22 -1.70
CA LYS A 222 -10.41 15.04 -0.47
C LYS A 222 -10.24 16.35 0.31
N ASN A 223 -9.95 17.45 -0.38
CA ASN A 223 -9.77 18.77 0.25
C ASN A 223 -11.07 19.29 0.85
N ASP A 224 -12.18 19.17 0.14
CA ASP A 224 -13.50 19.58 0.63
C ASP A 224 -13.91 18.78 1.87
N ALA A 225 -13.65 17.46 1.87
CA ALA A 225 -13.90 16.62 3.03
C ALA A 225 -13.05 17.01 4.26
N ARG A 226 -11.78 17.38 4.05
CA ARG A 226 -10.90 17.90 5.12
C ARG A 226 -11.36 19.27 5.62
N ALA A 227 -11.80 20.14 4.71
CA ALA A 227 -12.26 21.50 5.05
C ALA A 227 -13.59 21.50 5.80
N ALA A 228 -14.42 20.46 5.64
CA ALA A 228 -15.68 20.31 6.36
C ALA A 228 -15.51 20.07 7.87
N ASP A 229 -14.36 19.54 8.31
CA ASP A 229 -14.04 19.33 9.72
C ASP A 229 -12.56 19.67 10.03
N PRO A 230 -12.19 20.97 10.06
CA PRO A 230 -10.79 21.39 10.20
C PRO A 230 -10.19 21.11 11.59
N GLY A 231 -11.03 20.80 12.58
CA GLY A 231 -10.61 20.42 13.93
C GLY A 231 -10.38 18.92 14.11
N HIS A 232 -10.62 18.11 13.07
CA HIS A 232 -10.52 16.66 13.16
C HIS A 232 -9.07 16.19 13.28
N ILE A 233 -8.67 15.76 14.48
CA ILE A 233 -7.39 15.08 14.70
C ILE A 233 -7.67 13.59 14.81
N CYS A 234 -7.39 12.86 13.73
CA CYS A 234 -7.53 11.41 13.72
C CYS A 234 -6.24 10.73 14.18
N VAL A 235 -6.28 10.14 15.37
CA VAL A 235 -5.19 9.27 15.87
C VAL A 235 -5.50 7.78 15.73
N SER A 236 -6.71 7.42 15.29
CA SER A 236 -7.19 6.04 15.21
C SER A 236 -7.61 5.67 13.80
N VAL A 237 -7.05 4.58 13.29
CA VAL A 237 -7.47 3.97 12.00
C VAL A 237 -8.94 3.54 11.97
N ARG A 238 -9.62 3.49 13.12
CA ARG A 238 -11.06 3.16 13.24
C ARG A 238 -11.94 4.38 13.52
N CYS A 239 -11.47 5.58 13.25
CA CYS A 239 -12.25 6.78 13.50
C CYS A 239 -13.50 6.83 12.61
N VAL A 240 -14.69 6.88 13.23
CA VAL A 240 -15.98 6.95 12.53
C VAL A 240 -16.06 8.19 11.64
N GLY A 241 -15.53 9.33 12.10
CA GLY A 241 -15.46 10.56 11.30
C GLY A 241 -14.66 10.38 10.01
N CYS A 242 -13.47 9.76 10.09
CA CYS A 242 -12.69 9.44 8.89
C CYS A 242 -13.37 8.41 7.98
N ALA A 243 -14.04 7.42 8.55
CA ALA A 243 -14.78 6.44 7.77
C ALA A 243 -15.95 7.09 7.00
N MET A 244 -16.72 7.96 7.66
CA MET A 244 -17.81 8.72 7.02
C MET A 244 -17.28 9.70 5.96
N ALA A 245 -16.18 10.40 6.25
CA ALA A 245 -15.56 11.29 5.28
C ALA A 245 -15.05 10.51 4.06
N ALA A 246 -14.42 9.35 4.26
CA ALA A 246 -13.97 8.48 3.18
C ALA A 246 -15.16 7.98 2.33
N GLU A 247 -16.27 7.58 2.95
CA GLU A 247 -17.46 7.14 2.23
C GLU A 247 -18.15 8.28 1.46
N SER A 248 -18.18 9.49 2.03
CA SER A 248 -18.68 10.69 1.34
C SER A 248 -17.82 11.03 0.11
N VAL A 249 -16.50 10.98 0.25
CA VAL A 249 -15.56 11.14 -0.87
C VAL A 249 -15.82 10.06 -1.92
N ARG A 250 -15.95 8.80 -1.51
CA ARG A 250 -16.23 7.68 -2.41
C ARG A 250 -17.52 7.90 -3.21
N ALA A 251 -18.63 8.23 -2.54
CA ALA A 251 -19.91 8.47 -3.19
C ALA A 251 -19.84 9.62 -4.21
N ARG A 252 -19.15 10.71 -3.85
CA ARG A 252 -18.91 11.85 -4.76
C ARG A 252 -18.08 11.43 -5.97
N LEU A 253 -16.98 10.72 -5.76
CA LEU A 253 -16.12 10.27 -6.86
C LEU A 253 -16.81 9.27 -7.78
N ALA A 254 -17.64 8.36 -7.24
CA ALA A 254 -18.44 7.47 -8.05
C ALA A 254 -19.38 8.24 -9.00
N ALA A 255 -20.04 9.29 -8.49
CA ALA A 255 -20.94 10.12 -9.28
C ALA A 255 -20.21 10.99 -10.33
N GLU A 256 -19.13 11.66 -9.92
CA GLU A 256 -18.40 12.58 -10.80
C GLU A 256 -17.58 11.83 -11.86
N LEU A 257 -16.89 10.76 -11.46
CA LEU A 257 -15.97 10.05 -12.36
C LEU A 257 -16.65 8.99 -13.22
N GLY A 258 -17.86 8.54 -12.86
CA GLY A 258 -18.64 7.59 -13.67
C GLY A 258 -18.94 8.08 -15.09
N ARG A 259 -18.78 9.38 -15.37
CA ARG A 259 -19.06 10.01 -16.68
C ARG A 259 -17.86 10.00 -17.63
N HIS A 260 -16.66 9.65 -17.16
CA HIS A 260 -15.43 9.71 -17.95
C HIS A 260 -15.13 8.44 -18.76
N GLY A 261 -16.03 7.44 -18.70
CA GLY A 261 -15.80 6.11 -19.28
C GLY A 261 -14.78 5.32 -18.46
N VAL A 262 -14.66 4.03 -18.78
CA VAL A 262 -13.74 3.11 -18.09
C VAL A 262 -13.01 2.24 -19.11
N MET A 263 -11.77 1.92 -18.81
CA MET A 263 -10.97 0.92 -19.51
C MET A 263 -10.66 -0.24 -18.56
N GLN A 264 -10.60 -1.45 -19.08
CA GLN A 264 -10.38 -2.66 -18.28
C GLN A 264 -9.52 -3.63 -19.09
N ALA A 265 -8.58 -4.30 -18.41
CA ALA A 265 -7.74 -5.31 -19.05
C ALA A 265 -8.57 -6.56 -19.39
N SER A 266 -8.31 -7.15 -20.55
CA SER A 266 -8.86 -8.45 -20.95
C SER A 266 -8.06 -9.59 -20.32
N VAL A 267 -8.58 -10.82 -20.44
CA VAL A 267 -7.82 -12.03 -20.09
C VAL A 267 -6.53 -12.10 -20.92
N GLY A 268 -5.41 -12.37 -20.27
CA GLY A 268 -4.09 -12.35 -20.91
C GLY A 268 -3.49 -10.96 -21.12
N GLU A 269 -4.11 -9.92 -20.56
CA GLU A 269 -3.53 -8.58 -20.49
C GLU A 269 -3.15 -8.23 -19.06
N CYS A 270 -2.05 -7.50 -18.90
CA CYS A 270 -1.71 -6.83 -17.67
C CYS A 270 -1.68 -5.32 -17.88
N VAL A 271 -1.91 -4.56 -16.81
CA VAL A 271 -1.84 -3.11 -16.83
C VAL A 271 -0.54 -2.68 -16.16
N PHE A 272 0.30 -1.98 -16.90
CA PHE A 272 1.33 -1.11 -16.33
C PHE A 272 0.68 0.21 -15.94
N PHE A 273 0.96 0.73 -14.75
CA PHE A 273 0.56 2.10 -14.41
C PHE A 273 1.47 2.74 -13.36
N ARG A 274 1.59 4.05 -13.42
CA ARG A 274 2.28 4.88 -12.42
C ARG A 274 1.41 5.08 -11.19
N VAL A 275 2.05 5.38 -10.06
CA VAL A 275 1.39 5.70 -8.79
C VAL A 275 1.77 7.10 -8.30
N GLY A 276 1.10 7.57 -7.27
CA GLY A 276 1.25 8.91 -6.71
C GLY A 276 0.17 9.89 -7.18
N GLU A 277 0.05 11.02 -6.48
CA GLU A 277 -0.99 12.01 -6.73
C GLU A 277 -0.81 12.78 -8.04
N GLU A 278 0.41 12.85 -8.59
CA GLU A 278 0.71 13.65 -9.78
C GLU A 278 0.62 12.85 -11.09
N GLU A 279 1.19 11.64 -11.13
CA GLU A 279 1.27 10.79 -12.33
C GLU A 279 0.41 9.52 -12.22
N GLY A 280 -0.25 9.30 -11.07
CA GLY A 280 -0.96 8.07 -10.79
C GLY A 280 -2.15 7.84 -11.70
N ALA A 281 -2.33 6.58 -12.13
CA ALA A 281 -3.55 6.19 -12.82
C ALA A 281 -4.72 6.11 -11.83
N VAL A 282 -5.83 6.77 -12.17
CA VAL A 282 -7.07 6.70 -11.39
C VAL A 282 -7.78 5.40 -11.73
N HIS A 283 -8.02 4.57 -10.72
CA HIS A 283 -8.56 3.23 -10.91
C HIS A 283 -9.51 2.82 -9.78
N SER A 284 -10.27 1.75 -10.03
CA SER A 284 -11.23 1.17 -9.10
C SER A 284 -11.28 -0.34 -9.29
N GLU A 285 -11.61 -1.06 -8.22
CA GLU A 285 -12.12 -2.42 -8.34
C GLU A 285 -13.39 -2.43 -9.21
N PRO A 286 -13.60 -3.49 -10.00
CA PRO A 286 -14.85 -3.70 -10.72
C PRO A 286 -15.94 -4.22 -9.79
N GLN A 287 -17.19 -4.07 -10.21
CA GLN A 287 -18.29 -4.86 -9.64
C GLN A 287 -17.96 -6.33 -9.78
N SER A 288 -18.02 -7.09 -8.69
CA SER A 288 -17.55 -8.48 -8.65
C SER A 288 -18.51 -9.33 -7.83
N HIS A 289 -19.64 -9.67 -8.43
CA HIS A 289 -20.61 -10.61 -7.83
C HIS A 289 -20.20 -12.09 -7.97
N GLY A 290 -19.09 -12.36 -8.65
CA GLY A 290 -18.48 -13.68 -8.75
C GLY A 290 -17.03 -13.68 -8.28
N ASP A 291 -16.42 -14.85 -8.32
CA ASP A 291 -15.04 -15.06 -7.90
C ASP A 291 -14.05 -14.21 -8.69
N ARG A 292 -13.05 -13.68 -7.98
CA ARG A 292 -12.01 -12.85 -8.56
C ARG A 292 -10.64 -13.17 -7.98
N ILE A 293 -9.66 -13.38 -8.86
CA ILE A 293 -8.25 -13.59 -8.51
C ILE A 293 -7.42 -12.48 -9.16
N PHE A 294 -7.07 -11.49 -8.35
CA PHE A 294 -6.29 -10.32 -8.75
C PHE A 294 -4.83 -10.48 -8.36
N VAL A 295 -3.93 -10.09 -9.26
CA VAL A 295 -2.48 -10.12 -9.02
C VAL A 295 -1.90 -8.72 -9.21
N ASN A 296 -1.12 -8.26 -8.23
CA ASN A 296 -0.41 -7.00 -8.25
C ASN A 296 1.08 -7.20 -8.00
N VAL A 297 1.90 -6.47 -8.74
CA VAL A 297 3.36 -6.44 -8.61
C VAL A 297 3.81 -5.00 -8.45
N VAL A 298 4.46 -4.72 -7.33
CA VAL A 298 5.18 -3.47 -7.07
C VAL A 298 6.69 -3.76 -7.13
N PRO A 299 7.40 -3.34 -8.17
CA PRO A 299 8.86 -3.49 -8.22
C PRO A 299 9.53 -2.49 -7.29
N GLY A 300 10.70 -2.84 -6.78
CA GLY A 300 11.50 -1.92 -5.98
C GLY A 300 12.93 -2.43 -5.86
N HIS A 301 13.85 -1.53 -5.48
CA HIS A 301 15.20 -1.95 -5.14
C HIS A 301 15.19 -2.72 -3.82
N GLU A 302 16.13 -3.66 -3.65
CA GLU A 302 16.23 -4.47 -2.45
C GLU A 302 16.24 -3.62 -1.17
N VAL A 303 17.05 -2.55 -1.16
CA VAL A 303 17.19 -1.65 -0.02
C VAL A 303 15.88 -0.93 0.34
N ASP A 304 15.13 -0.49 -0.66
CA ASP A 304 13.86 0.22 -0.45
C ASP A 304 12.79 -0.76 0.07
N LEU A 305 12.75 -1.98 -0.46
CA LEU A 305 11.86 -3.04 0.00
C LEU A 305 12.21 -3.55 1.41
N ARG A 306 13.50 -3.67 1.75
CA ARG A 306 13.96 -4.00 3.11
C ARG A 306 13.52 -2.93 4.11
N ALA A 307 13.70 -1.65 3.77
CA ALA A 307 13.23 -0.55 4.61
C ALA A 307 11.70 -0.57 4.77
N LEU A 308 10.97 -0.92 3.70
CA LEU A 308 9.51 -1.11 3.74
C LEU A 308 9.09 -2.22 4.69
N MET A 309 9.66 -3.40 4.55
CA MET A 309 9.38 -4.52 5.44
C MET A 309 9.72 -4.19 6.90
N ALA A 310 10.87 -3.56 7.16
CA ALA A 310 11.31 -3.19 8.50
C ALA A 310 10.36 -2.20 9.18
N LYS A 311 9.77 -1.25 8.45
CA LYS A 311 8.77 -0.31 8.98
C LYS A 311 7.53 -1.02 9.55
N TRP A 312 7.19 -2.17 8.98
CA TRP A 312 6.07 -3.02 9.44
C TRP A 312 6.51 -4.13 10.40
N GLY A 313 7.76 -4.10 10.88
CA GLY A 313 8.30 -5.12 11.78
C GLY A 313 8.49 -6.49 11.13
N MET A 314 8.63 -6.53 9.80
CA MET A 314 8.78 -7.77 9.05
C MET A 314 10.19 -7.93 8.50
N GLU A 315 10.64 -9.19 8.41
CA GLU A 315 11.92 -9.54 7.80
C GLU A 315 11.85 -9.58 6.27
N TYR A 316 13.02 -9.50 5.63
CA TYR A 316 13.16 -9.59 4.18
C TYR A 316 14.21 -10.65 3.80
N PRO A 317 13.94 -11.52 2.81
CA PRO A 317 12.69 -11.66 2.06
C PRO A 317 11.61 -12.38 2.89
N ARG A 318 10.34 -12.24 2.52
CA ARG A 318 9.23 -12.91 3.23
C ARG A 318 8.08 -13.24 2.32
N ALA A 319 7.42 -14.37 2.60
CA ALA A 319 6.15 -14.79 2.02
C ALA A 319 5.13 -15.01 3.14
N TRP A 320 3.90 -14.52 3.00
CA TRP A 320 2.87 -14.68 4.02
C TRP A 320 1.47 -14.67 3.41
N CYS A 321 0.48 -15.12 4.18
CA CYS A 321 -0.92 -15.12 3.80
C CYS A 321 -1.78 -14.43 4.87
N VAL A 322 -2.94 -13.92 4.44
CA VAL A 322 -3.94 -13.27 5.30
C VAL A 322 -5.32 -13.76 4.89
N GLY A 323 -6.19 -14.02 5.87
CA GLY A 323 -7.57 -14.46 5.62
C GLY A 323 -7.71 -15.97 5.41
N LEU A 324 -6.72 -16.77 5.82
CA LEU A 324 -6.91 -18.22 5.89
C LEU A 324 -7.78 -18.57 7.11
N PRO A 325 -8.65 -19.59 6.99
CA PRO A 325 -9.38 -20.13 8.14
C PRO A 325 -8.39 -20.53 9.25
N LEU A 326 -8.68 -20.12 10.48
CA LEU A 326 -7.94 -20.60 11.64
C LEU A 326 -8.39 -22.03 11.94
N ASP A 327 -7.58 -23.02 11.58
CA ASP A 327 -7.68 -24.33 12.22
C ASP A 327 -7.15 -24.19 13.65
N ILE A 328 -8.04 -23.77 14.55
CA ILE A 328 -7.82 -23.90 15.99
C ILE A 328 -7.97 -25.40 16.28
N GLY A 329 -6.88 -26.14 16.10
CA GLY A 329 -6.75 -27.42 16.79
C GLY A 329 -6.96 -27.17 18.28
N GLU A 330 -7.64 -28.08 18.98
CA GLU A 330 -7.80 -28.01 20.42
C GLU A 330 -6.41 -27.97 21.10
N GLY A 331 -5.91 -26.77 21.38
CA GLY A 331 -4.58 -26.56 21.97
C GLY A 331 -3.88 -25.30 21.46
N GLU A 332 -4.02 -24.22 22.23
CA GLU A 332 -3.23 -22.97 22.25
C GLU A 332 -3.18 -22.08 21.00
N GLU A 333 -3.61 -20.82 21.20
CA GLU A 333 -3.54 -19.70 20.26
C GLU A 333 -2.10 -19.48 19.77
N CYS A 334 -1.87 -19.62 18.46
CA CYS A 334 -0.66 -19.11 17.85
C CYS A 334 -0.97 -18.61 16.43
N LEU A 335 -0.76 -17.30 16.20
CA LEU A 335 -0.52 -16.74 14.88
C LEU A 335 0.57 -17.59 14.21
N ARG A 336 0.20 -18.46 13.26
CA ARG A 336 1.20 -19.31 12.60
C ARG A 336 2.09 -18.43 11.73
N ASP A 337 3.32 -18.21 12.19
CA ASP A 337 4.44 -17.79 11.35
C ASP A 337 4.85 -18.98 10.47
N VAL A 338 4.16 -19.16 9.34
CA VAL A 338 4.56 -20.16 8.32
C VAL A 338 5.63 -19.52 7.44
N GLY A 339 6.81 -19.26 7.99
CA GLY A 339 7.82 -18.40 7.35
C GLY A 339 9.29 -18.71 7.60
N SER A 340 9.63 -19.74 8.39
CA SER A 340 11.03 -20.02 8.72
C SER A 340 11.52 -21.32 8.09
N GLN A 341 11.72 -21.33 6.77
CA GLN A 341 12.71 -22.18 6.09
C GLN A 341 12.88 -21.66 4.65
N ILE A 342 14.03 -21.04 4.42
CA ILE A 342 14.55 -20.67 3.09
C ILE A 342 15.27 -21.89 2.52
#